data_AF-A0A939XJF6-F1
#
_entry.id   AF-A0A939XJF6-F1
#
_cell.length_a   1.000
_cell.length_b   1.000
_cell.length_c   1.000
_cell.angle_alpha   90.00
_cell.angle_beta   90.00
_cell.angle_gamma   90.00
#
_symmetry.space_group_name_H-M   'P 1'
#
loop_
_entity.id
_entity.type
_entity.pdbx_description
1 polymer ?
#
loop_
_entity_poly.entity_id
_entity_poly.type
_entity_poly.pdbx_seq_one_letter_code
_entity_poly.pdbx_strand_id
1 'polypeptide(L)' 'IKLGGDDAIDFAVKTLSSLANKIDTTKMKKPSFLMVLTAVGDYAYQREDGVWVVPVGCLKD' A
#
# COMPACT_ATOMS: atom_id res chain seq x y z
N ILE A 1 3.47 4.12 23.23
CA ILE A 1 3.78 4.32 21.79
C ILE A 1 3.96 2.94 21.18
N LYS A 2 3.03 2.49 20.35
CA LYS A 2 3.06 1.13 19.77
C LYS A 2 4.00 1.13 18.57
N LEU A 3 5.25 0.72 18.78
CA LEU A 3 6.36 0.69 17.81
C LEU A 3 6.19 -0.30 16.63
N GLY A 4 4.99 -0.82 16.37
CA GLY A 4 4.77 -1.92 15.42
C GLY A 4 4.07 -1.54 14.11
N GLY A 5 3.69 -0.27 13.93
CA GLY A 5 2.98 0.18 12.72
C GLY A 5 3.89 0.21 11.50
N ASP A 6 5.06 0.83 11.63
CA ASP A 6 5.97 1.09 10.51
C ASP A 6 6.56 -0.21 9.94
N ASP A 7 6.98 -1.15 10.80
CA ASP A 7 7.47 -2.46 10.36
C ASP A 7 6.42 -3.26 9.57
N ALA A 8 5.15 -3.18 10.00
CA ALA A 8 4.06 -3.85 9.32
C ALA A 8 3.76 -3.21 7.95
N ILE A 9 3.83 -1.88 7.86
CA ILE A 9 3.67 -1.14 6.61
C ILE A 9 4.82 -1.48 5.66
N ASP A 10 6.07 -1.51 6.13
CA ASP A 10 7.24 -1.87 5.32
C ASP A 10 7.17 -3.30 4.79
N PHE A 11 6.74 -4.25 5.63
CA PHE A 11 6.52 -5.63 5.21
C PHE A 11 5.40 -5.74 4.16
N ALA A 12 4.29 -5.03 4.37
CA ALA A 12 3.18 -5.00 3.42
C ALA A 12 3.60 -4.42 2.08
N VAL A 13 4.35 -3.31 2.08
CA VAL A 13 4.90 -2.69 0.86
C VAL A 13 5.80 -3.66 0.10
N LYS A 14 6.76 -4.32 0.77
CA LYS A 14 7.64 -5.31 0.13
C LYS A 14 6.85 -6.44 -0.53
N THR A 15 5.82 -6.94 0.15
CA THR A 15 4.95 -8.00 -0.37
C THR A 15 4.14 -7.51 -1.56
N LEU A 16 3.56 -6.31 -1.48
CA LEU A 16 2.79 -5.69 -2.54
C LEU A 16 3.63 -5.43 -3.80
N SER A 17 4.86 -4.93 -3.65
CA SER A 17 5.79 -4.73 -4.76
C SER A 17 6.18 -6.06 -5.42
N SER A 18 6.41 -7.11 -4.63
CA SER A 18 6.65 -8.46 -5.16
C SER A 18 5.47 -8.98 -5.97
N LEU A 19 4.23 -8.72 -5.52
CA LEU A 19 3.02 -9.07 -6.26
C LEU A 19 2.92 -8.26 -7.56
N ALA A 20 3.14 -6.94 -7.50
CA ALA A 20 3.09 -6.07 -8.67
C ALA A 20 4.10 -6.50 -9.76
N ASN A 21 5.29 -6.95 -9.36
CA ASN A 21 6.30 -7.45 -10.29
C ASN A 21 5.95 -8.80 -10.93
N LYS A 22 5.08 -9.59 -10.31
CA LYS A 22 4.60 -10.88 -10.85
C LYS A 22 3.43 -10.72 -11.82
N ILE A 23 2.85 -9.53 -11.92
CA ILE A 23 1.73 -9.26 -12.83
C ILE A 23 2.22 -9.27 -14.27
N ASP A 24 1.69 -10.20 -15.07
CA ASP A 24 1.94 -10.28 -16.50
C ASP A 24 1.12 -9.21 -17.25
N THR A 25 1.76 -8.06 -17.47
CA THR A 25 1.13 -6.91 -18.16
C THR A 25 0.81 -7.14 -19.63
N THR A 26 1.18 -8.29 -20.22
CA THR A 26 0.79 -8.66 -21.59
C THR A 26 -0.62 -9.23 -21.65
N LYS A 27 -1.09 -9.84 -20.54
CA LYS A 27 -2.42 -10.46 -20.42
C LYS A 27 -3.40 -9.60 -19.64
N MET A 28 -2.90 -8.68 -18.81
CA MET A 28 -3.70 -7.81 -17.97
C MET A 28 -3.14 -6.39 -17.94
N LYS A 29 -3.98 -5.42 -17.58
CA LYS A 29 -3.55 -4.03 -17.47
C LYS A 29 -2.58 -3.85 -16.31
N LYS A 30 -1.60 -2.95 -16.47
CA LYS A 30 -0.73 -2.50 -15.39
C LYS A 30 -1.59 -1.91 -14.26
N PRO A 31 -1.26 -2.18 -12.97
CA PRO A 31 -1.91 -1.51 -11.86
C PRO A 31 -1.80 0.02 -11.99
N SER A 32 -2.92 0.73 -11.81
CA SER A 32 -2.95 2.20 -11.88
C SER A 32 -2.21 2.85 -10.71
N PHE A 33 -2.24 2.23 -9.54
CA PHE A 33 -1.52 2.64 -8.33
C PHE A 33 -1.36 1.44 -7.39
N LEU A 34 -0.47 1.57 -6.41
CA LEU A 34 -0.25 0.61 -5.33
C LEU A 34 -0.71 1.22 -4.02
N MET A 35 -1.40 0.45 -3.18
CA MET A 35 -1.95 0.91 -1.91
C MET A 35 -1.85 -0.16 -0.83
N VAL A 36 -1.46 0.23 0.37
CA VAL A 36 -1.55 -0.52 1.63
C VAL A 36 -2.65 0.11 2.47
N LEU A 37 -3.69 -0.67 2.77
CA LEU A 37 -4.78 -0.25 3.62
C LEU A 37 -4.44 -0.53 5.10
N THR A 38 -4.55 0.47 5.96
CA THR A 38 -4.28 0.33 7.41
C THR A 38 -5.57 0.48 8.22
N ALA A 39 -5.64 -0.23 9.35
CA ALA A 39 -6.77 -0.08 10.30
C ALA A 39 -6.60 1.13 11.23
N VAL A 40 -5.40 1.70 11.29
CA VAL A 40 -5.00 2.78 12.19
C VAL A 40 -4.34 3.91 11.40
N GLY A 41 -4.48 5.14 11.89
CA GLY A 41 -4.00 6.37 11.26
C GLY A 41 -5.15 7.26 10.82
N ASP A 42 -4.92 8.57 10.82
CA ASP A 42 -5.94 9.58 10.53
C ASP A 42 -5.80 10.18 9.12
N TYR A 43 -4.67 9.93 8.45
CA TYR A 43 -4.33 10.56 7.18
C TYR A 43 -3.76 9.56 6.19
N ALA A 44 -4.21 9.67 4.94
CA ALA A 44 -3.61 9.02 3.80
C ALA A 44 -2.36 9.78 3.35
N TYR A 45 -1.29 9.06 3.01
CA TYR A 45 -0.08 9.65 2.46
C TYR A 45 0.55 8.74 1.42
N GLN A 46 1.34 9.33 0.52
CA GLN A 46 2.13 8.60 -0.46
C GLN A 46 3.58 8.55 0.03
N ARG A 47 4.17 7.36 -0.02
CA ARG A 47 5.60 7.14 0.27
C ARG A 47 6.46 7.52 -0.94
N GLU A 48 7.76 7.68 -0.72
CA GLU A 48 8.74 7.98 -1.77
C GLU A 48 8.82 6.90 -2.86
N ASP A 49 8.46 5.65 -2.53
CA ASP A 49 8.39 4.52 -3.47
C ASP A 49 7.09 4.49 -4.30
N GLY A 50 6.23 5.50 -4.16
CA GLY A 50 4.99 5.65 -4.90
C GLY A 50 3.81 4.83 -4.38
N VAL A 51 3.98 4.08 -3.27
CA VAL A 51 2.89 3.32 -2.63
C VAL A 51 2.08 4.22 -1.70
N TRP A 52 0.76 4.13 -1.80
CA TRP A 52 -0.18 4.82 -0.92
C TRP A 52 -0.36 4.05 0.37
N VAL A 53 -0.23 4.72 1.52
CA VAL A 53 -0.62 4.17 2.82
C VAL A 53 -1.89 4.89 3.23
N VAL A 54 -3.00 4.15 3.29
CA VAL A 54 -4.34 4.73 3.43
C VAL A 54 -5.04 4.06 4.59
N PRO A 55 -5.41 4.81 5.64
CA PRO A 55 -6.30 4.29 6.67
C PRO A 55 -7.68 3.98 6.10
N VAL A 56 -8.31 2.92 6.58
CA VAL A 56 -9.65 2.51 6.13
C VAL A 56 -10.70 3.62 6.30
N GLY A 57 -10.54 4.47 7.32
CA GLY A 57 -11.43 5.63 7.54
C GLY A 57 -11.28 6.75 6.51
N CYS A 58 -10.21 6.75 5.70
CA CYS A 58 -10.02 7.72 4.63
C CYS A 58 -10.69 7.30 3.30
N LEU A 59 -11.23 6.08 3.22
CA LEU A 59 -12.00 5.65 2.06
C LEU A 59 -13.44 6.18 2.19
N LYS A 60 -13.90 6.83 1.12
CA LYS A 60 -15.27 7.33 0.99
C LYS A 60 -15.89 6.77 -0.29
N ASP A 61 -17.20 6.60 -0.29
CA ASP A 61 -18.00 6.34 -1.50
C ASP A 61 -17.95 7.51 -2.49
#